data_AF-D9PJG6-F1
#
_entry.id   AF-D9PJG6-F1
#
_cell.length_a   1.000
_cell.length_b   1.000
_cell.length_c   1.000
_cell.angle_alpha   90.00
_cell.angle_beta   90.00
_cell.angle_gamma   90.00
#
_symmetry.space_group_name_H-M   'P 1'
#
loop_
_entity.id
_entity.type
_entity.pdbx_description
1 polymer ?
#
loop_
_entity_poly.entity_id
_entity_poly.type
_entity_poly.pdbx_seq_one_letter_code
_entity_poly.pdbx_strand_id
1 'polypeptide(L)'
;FYHWCDKLGILVWQDMPSGDKYIHGEQPDIEKSKESVEQFEIELKRMIETKFNHPSVIIWVPFNEGWGQFETERITQLIKDYDTTRLVISASGWTDRGTGDVNDIHHYPDPSVPPAENNRAIVLGEFGGLGLPVQGHTWQQKNWGYRNMDDSIQLLERYESYYDQVHHFVREKGLSATVYTQITDVETETNGLMTYDRKVNKMGAENVYKANHNIIPPSLFSPVTIFTGNYSAVLSNYRPDGTIYYTTDGSEPGTGSSIYTKPVIISETTTIKAFTQWKDSRSRTTSLLLEKKSPIPSEEVYDLKPGLIASVYYGEFNELPDFNALKSTFTRSVSEITHTLAKRDSFFAIDFEGYILIPADDVYGLSLISDDGSRLIFNGNELIRNDGIHGLREEGGYFPLARGYHKLRIEYFQREGGIGLKLLLEVPGHQKSVVPEPWFFH
;
A
#
# COMPACT_ATOMS: atom_id res chain seq x y z
N PHE A 1 -9.82 31.69 -4.72
CA PHE A 1 -10.13 30.25 -4.61
C PHE A 1 -11.62 30.00 -4.83
N TYR A 2 -12.50 30.27 -3.86
CA TYR A 2 -13.95 29.98 -3.92
C TYR A 2 -14.67 30.49 -5.18
N HIS A 3 -14.36 31.71 -5.65
CA HIS A 3 -14.87 32.22 -6.93
C HIS A 3 -14.66 31.24 -8.10
N TRP A 4 -13.48 30.64 -8.20
CA TRP A 4 -13.18 29.68 -9.26
C TRP A 4 -13.89 28.35 -9.04
N CYS A 5 -14.02 27.90 -7.79
CA CYS A 5 -14.81 26.71 -7.46
C CYS A 5 -16.27 26.88 -7.90
N ASP A 6 -16.88 28.03 -7.62
CA ASP A 6 -18.25 28.36 -8.06
C ASP A 6 -18.37 28.38 -9.60
N LYS A 7 -17.39 28.97 -10.28
CA LYS A 7 -17.41 29.11 -11.75
C LYS A 7 -17.16 27.80 -12.48
N LEU A 8 -16.39 26.89 -11.89
CA LEU A 8 -15.99 25.61 -12.48
C LEU A 8 -16.87 24.44 -12.01
N GLY A 9 -17.70 24.64 -10.98
CA GLY A 9 -18.51 23.56 -10.40
C GLY A 9 -17.69 22.59 -9.54
N ILE A 10 -16.64 23.08 -8.86
CA ILE A 10 -15.84 22.28 -7.93
C ILE A 10 -16.46 22.40 -6.54
N LEU A 11 -16.89 21.28 -5.96
CA LEU A 11 -17.42 21.22 -4.61
C LEU A 11 -16.28 21.35 -3.59
N VAL A 12 -16.54 22.04 -2.48
CA VAL A 12 -15.58 22.35 -1.43
C VAL A 12 -16.08 21.84 -0.09
N TRP A 13 -15.27 21.00 0.55
CA TRP A 13 -15.35 20.71 1.97
C TRP A 13 -14.41 21.69 2.67
N GLN A 14 -14.94 22.50 3.58
CA GLN A 14 -14.20 23.61 4.16
C GLN A 14 -13.85 23.34 5.62
N ASP A 15 -12.58 23.02 5.82
CA ASP A 15 -11.98 22.84 7.15
C ASP A 15 -11.77 24.17 7.85
N MET A 16 -12.04 24.16 9.15
CA MET A 16 -11.58 25.16 10.11
C MET A 16 -10.13 24.82 10.49
N PRO A 17 -9.18 25.76 10.40
CA PRO A 17 -7.85 25.56 10.94
C PRO A 17 -7.89 25.30 12.45
N SER A 18 -7.67 24.05 12.88
CA SER A 18 -7.71 23.63 14.28
C SER A 18 -6.31 23.25 14.77
N GLY A 19 -5.55 24.23 15.26
CA GLY A 19 -4.31 23.97 16.00
C GLY A 19 -4.60 23.50 17.43
N ASP A 20 -3.54 23.07 18.13
CA ASP A 20 -3.46 22.55 19.53
C ASP A 20 -3.16 21.04 19.57
N LYS A 21 -3.23 20.42 20.76
CA LYS A 21 -2.91 19.02 21.00
C LYS A 21 -3.75 18.10 20.12
N TYR A 22 -3.07 17.10 19.56
CA TYR A 22 -3.65 15.98 18.84
C TYR A 22 -4.20 14.91 19.80
N ILE A 23 -5.38 14.37 19.49
CA ILE A 23 -5.97 13.19 20.14
C ILE A 23 -6.09 12.03 19.15
N HIS A 24 -6.04 10.79 19.65
CA HIS A 24 -6.20 9.58 18.83
C HIS A 24 -7.09 8.53 19.47
N GLY A 25 -7.70 7.68 18.63
CA GLY A 25 -8.55 6.58 19.06
C GLY A 25 -9.73 7.05 19.91
N GLU A 26 -9.90 6.42 21.07
CA GLU A 26 -10.99 6.74 22.02
C GLU A 26 -10.58 7.77 23.08
N GLN A 27 -9.45 8.47 22.90
CA GLN A 27 -9.07 9.54 23.83
C GLN A 27 -10.17 10.60 23.90
N PRO A 28 -10.45 11.15 25.09
CA PRO A 28 -11.43 12.21 25.24
C PRO A 28 -10.98 13.47 24.50
N ASP A 29 -11.97 14.28 24.11
CA ASP A 29 -11.78 15.62 23.60
C ASP A 29 -10.94 16.48 24.56
N ILE A 30 -10.14 17.39 24.01
CA ILE A 30 -9.26 18.21 24.86
C ILE A 30 -10.05 19.27 25.62
N GLU A 31 -9.59 19.57 26.84
CA GLU A 31 -10.09 20.72 27.60
C GLU A 31 -9.38 21.99 27.14
N LYS A 32 -10.15 22.97 26.65
CA LYS A 32 -9.65 24.29 26.26
C LYS A 32 -10.03 25.35 27.29
N SER A 33 -9.22 26.42 27.38
CA SER A 33 -9.60 27.59 28.17
C SER A 33 -10.84 28.23 27.55
N LYS A 34 -11.63 28.92 28.38
CA LYS A 34 -12.84 29.62 27.93
C LYS A 34 -12.54 30.61 26.80
N GLU A 35 -11.45 31.36 26.92
CA GLU A 35 -11.03 32.34 25.92
C GLU A 35 -10.67 31.67 24.59
N SER A 36 -10.04 30.48 24.62
CA SER A 36 -9.71 29.72 23.41
C SER A 36 -10.96 29.16 22.73
N VAL A 37 -11.94 28.66 23.51
CA VAL A 37 -13.24 28.22 23.00
C VAL A 37 -13.98 29.38 22.33
N GLU A 38 -14.07 30.53 23.00
CA GLU A 38 -14.73 31.73 22.49
C GLU A 38 -14.07 32.23 21.19
N GLN A 39 -12.74 32.26 21.14
CA GLN A 39 -12.02 32.67 19.94
C GLN A 39 -12.26 31.73 18.77
N PHE A 40 -12.20 30.41 18.99
CA PHE A 40 -12.47 29.42 17.95
C PHE A 40 -13.88 29.57 17.38
N GLU A 41 -14.90 29.75 18.24
CA GLU A 41 -16.27 29.94 17.78
C GLU A 41 -16.47 31.24 16.99
N ILE A 42 -15.79 32.33 17.38
CA ILE A 42 -15.81 33.59 16.63
C ILE A 42 -15.24 33.37 15.22
N GLU A 43 -14.11 32.69 15.10
CA GLU A 43 -13.47 32.44 13.81
C GLU A 43 -14.26 31.45 12.95
N LEU A 44 -14.80 30.39 13.54
CA LEU A 44 -15.67 29.43 12.88
C LEU A 44 -16.92 30.11 12.30
N LYS A 45 -17.62 30.92 13.11
CA LYS A 45 -18.80 31.67 12.65
C LYS A 45 -18.42 32.65 11.54
N ARG A 46 -17.31 33.38 11.68
CA ARG A 46 -16.82 34.28 10.61
C ARG A 46 -16.45 33.55 9.32
N MET A 47 -15.90 32.35 9.43
CA MET A 47 -15.64 31.51 8.25
C MET A 47 -16.96 31.21 7.53
N ILE A 48 -17.97 30.75 8.25
CA ILE A 48 -19.30 30.48 7.69
C ILE A 48 -19.93 31.77 7.10
N GLU A 49 -20.01 32.85 7.88
CA GLU A 49 -20.59 34.15 7.48
C GLU A 49 -19.92 34.76 6.24
N THR A 50 -18.62 34.56 6.05
CA THR A 50 -17.91 35.14 4.90
C THR A 50 -17.89 34.22 3.68
N LYS A 51 -18.51 33.03 3.79
CA LYS A 51 -18.49 31.99 2.74
C LYS A 51 -19.87 31.43 2.41
N PHE A 52 -20.92 31.80 3.15
CA PHE A 52 -22.29 31.35 2.96
C PHE A 52 -22.84 31.53 1.53
N ASN A 53 -22.35 32.54 0.80
CA ASN A 53 -22.79 32.87 -0.54
C ASN A 53 -22.02 32.14 -1.66
N HIS A 54 -21.07 31.28 -1.29
CA HIS A 54 -20.39 30.40 -2.23
C HIS A 54 -21.16 29.07 -2.34
N PRO A 55 -21.83 28.79 -3.47
CA PRO A 55 -22.52 27.52 -3.68
C PRO A 55 -21.57 26.32 -3.78
N SER A 56 -20.28 26.55 -4.06
CA SER A 56 -19.26 25.49 -4.06
C SER A 56 -19.04 24.88 -2.68
N VAL A 57 -19.17 25.65 -1.60
CA VAL A 57 -19.01 25.10 -0.24
C VAL A 57 -20.24 24.28 0.09
N ILE A 58 -20.05 23.00 0.38
CA ILE A 58 -21.15 22.05 0.65
C ILE A 58 -21.06 21.37 2.01
N ILE A 59 -19.87 21.35 2.61
CA ILE A 59 -19.61 20.72 3.90
C ILE A 59 -18.73 21.63 4.76
N TRP A 60 -19.06 21.75 6.04
CA TRP A 60 -18.21 22.34 7.07
C TRP A 60 -17.51 21.26 7.88
N VAL A 61 -16.22 21.45 8.15
CA VAL A 61 -15.41 20.51 8.95
C VAL A 61 -14.71 21.29 10.07
N PRO A 62 -15.12 21.15 11.35
CA PRO A 62 -14.48 21.90 12.43
C PRO A 62 -13.12 21.30 12.84
N PHE A 63 -12.90 20.00 12.64
CA PHE A 63 -11.69 19.31 13.09
C PHE A 63 -11.20 18.32 12.04
N ASN A 64 -9.87 18.30 11.85
CA ASN A 64 -9.18 17.32 11.01
C ASN A 64 -8.34 16.41 11.90
N GLU A 65 -8.51 15.10 11.79
CA GLU A 65 -7.63 14.09 12.39
C GLU A 65 -7.41 14.27 13.90
N GLY A 66 -8.39 14.79 14.65
CA GLY A 66 -8.22 15.00 16.10
C GLY A 66 -7.31 16.16 16.49
N TRP A 67 -6.82 16.97 15.53
CA TRP A 67 -6.04 18.16 15.83
C TRP A 67 -6.90 19.23 16.49
N GLY A 68 -6.57 19.57 17.74
CA GLY A 68 -7.26 20.62 18.47
C GLY A 68 -8.74 20.35 18.75
N GLN A 69 -9.18 19.08 18.64
CA GLN A 69 -10.57 18.65 18.75
C GLN A 69 -11.09 18.76 20.18
N PHE A 70 -12.14 19.57 20.38
CA PHE A 70 -12.76 19.83 21.67
C PHE A 70 -14.29 19.94 21.54
N GLU A 71 -15.03 19.52 22.57
CA GLU A 71 -16.49 19.62 22.64
C GLU A 71 -17.21 19.26 21.32
N THR A 72 -16.77 18.17 20.67
CA THR A 72 -17.05 17.87 19.25
C THR A 72 -18.53 17.90 18.92
N GLU A 73 -19.36 17.26 19.74
CA GLU A 73 -20.82 17.23 19.57
C GLU A 73 -21.43 18.64 19.67
N ARG A 74 -20.99 19.45 20.64
CA ARG A 74 -21.48 20.83 20.85
C ARG A 74 -21.09 21.73 19.67
N ILE A 75 -19.85 21.64 19.20
CA ILE A 75 -19.37 22.42 18.05
C ILE A 75 -20.07 21.98 16.76
N THR A 76 -20.28 20.68 16.57
CA THR A 76 -21.05 20.15 15.44
C THR A 76 -22.47 20.72 15.45
N GLN A 77 -23.15 20.68 16.60
CA GLN A 77 -24.49 21.24 16.73
C GLN A 77 -24.51 22.76 16.50
N LEU A 78 -23.51 23.48 17.00
CA LEU A 78 -23.36 24.92 16.77
C LEU A 78 -23.33 25.24 15.26
N ILE A 79 -22.59 24.47 14.46
CA ILE A 79 -22.54 24.67 13.00
C ILE A 79 -23.91 24.38 12.39
N LYS A 80 -24.54 23.25 12.75
CA LYS A 80 -25.85 22.84 12.19
C LYS A 80 -26.97 23.82 12.51
N ASP A 81 -26.93 24.45 13.69
CA ASP A 81 -27.88 25.50 14.07
C ASP A 81 -27.61 26.83 13.33
N TYR A 82 -26.34 27.11 13.01
CA TYR A 82 -25.92 28.38 12.45
C TYR A 82 -26.00 28.44 10.92
N ASP A 83 -25.64 27.36 10.22
CA ASP A 83 -25.86 27.18 8.78
C ASP A 83 -26.65 25.89 8.51
N THR A 84 -27.97 26.04 8.43
CA THR A 84 -28.91 24.94 8.18
C THR A 84 -28.94 24.47 6.72
N THR A 85 -28.11 25.04 5.84
CA THR A 85 -28.13 24.77 4.40
C THR A 85 -27.03 23.83 3.91
N ARG A 86 -26.07 23.47 4.77
CA ARG A 86 -24.89 22.65 4.43
C ARG A 86 -24.73 21.49 5.40
N LEU A 87 -24.00 20.47 4.96
CA LEU A 87 -23.68 19.29 5.77
C LEU A 87 -22.50 19.57 6.69
N VAL A 88 -22.30 18.71 7.69
CA VAL A 88 -21.17 18.78 8.62
C VAL A 88 -20.47 17.42 8.73
N ILE A 89 -19.15 17.40 8.51
CA ILE A 89 -18.27 16.33 9.00
C ILE A 89 -17.74 16.82 10.34
N SER A 90 -17.96 16.09 11.44
CA SER A 90 -17.61 16.57 12.78
C SER A 90 -16.10 16.51 13.05
N ALA A 91 -15.46 15.40 12.70
CA ALA A 91 -14.02 15.21 12.71
C ALA A 91 -13.66 14.37 11.47
N SER A 92 -12.90 14.97 10.54
CA SER A 92 -12.45 14.28 9.33
C SER A 92 -11.37 13.26 9.68
N GLY A 93 -11.49 12.05 9.14
CA GLY A 93 -10.47 11.01 9.26
C GLY A 93 -10.63 10.05 10.43
N TRP A 94 -10.17 10.43 11.61
CA TRP A 94 -10.32 9.61 12.81
C TRP A 94 -10.89 10.44 13.96
N THR A 95 -11.10 9.79 15.11
CA THR A 95 -11.67 10.40 16.34
C THR A 95 -13.09 10.96 16.18
N ASP A 96 -13.85 10.48 15.18
CA ASP A 96 -15.28 10.73 15.04
C ASP A 96 -16.05 10.41 16.34
N ARG A 97 -17.08 11.20 16.62
CA ARG A 97 -17.96 11.05 17.79
C ARG A 97 -19.36 10.56 17.43
N GLY A 98 -19.56 10.08 16.20
CA GLY A 98 -20.87 9.67 15.71
C GLY A 98 -21.82 10.84 15.44
N THR A 99 -21.29 12.05 15.30
CA THR A 99 -22.06 13.29 15.08
C THR A 99 -21.82 13.84 13.67
N GLY A 100 -22.68 14.75 13.24
CA GLY A 100 -22.66 15.30 11.88
C GLY A 100 -23.47 14.44 10.92
N ASP A 101 -23.22 14.64 9.62
CA ASP A 101 -24.00 14.04 8.53
C ASP A 101 -23.21 13.01 7.72
N VAL A 102 -21.91 12.89 7.97
CA VAL A 102 -20.96 12.09 7.21
C VAL A 102 -20.01 11.37 8.17
N ASN A 103 -19.83 10.07 7.95
CA ASN A 103 -18.75 9.26 8.54
C ASN A 103 -17.58 9.26 7.55
N ASP A 104 -16.53 9.97 7.91
CA ASP A 104 -15.33 10.15 7.11
C ASP A 104 -14.15 9.38 7.71
N ILE A 105 -13.41 8.65 6.87
CA ILE A 105 -12.15 8.02 7.23
C ILE A 105 -10.98 8.49 6.35
N HIS A 106 -9.80 8.52 6.97
CA HIS A 106 -8.52 8.67 6.28
C HIS A 106 -7.79 7.33 6.33
N HIS A 107 -7.32 6.84 5.19
CA HIS A 107 -6.56 5.60 5.15
C HIS A 107 -5.42 5.69 4.13
N TYR A 108 -4.20 5.58 4.65
CA TYR A 108 -2.98 5.76 3.88
C TYR A 108 -2.09 4.50 3.90
N PRO A 109 -1.45 4.15 2.76
CA PRO A 109 -1.66 4.74 1.44
C PRO A 109 -2.84 4.12 0.69
N ASP A 110 -3.19 2.86 0.99
CA ASP A 110 -4.23 2.10 0.27
C ASP A 110 -5.64 2.63 0.57
N PRO A 111 -6.59 2.54 -0.37
CA PRO A 111 -7.97 2.95 -0.11
C PRO A 111 -8.65 1.98 0.88
N SER A 112 -9.57 2.50 1.70
CA SER A 112 -10.40 1.72 2.61
C SER A 112 -11.84 2.25 2.61
N VAL A 113 -12.75 1.53 3.24
CA VAL A 113 -14.17 1.93 3.34
C VAL A 113 -14.67 1.65 4.76
N PRO A 114 -15.30 2.62 5.43
CA PRO A 114 -15.83 2.39 6.76
C PRO A 114 -17.10 1.53 6.68
N PRO A 115 -17.52 0.91 7.80
CA PRO A 115 -18.80 0.21 7.85
C PRO A 115 -19.95 1.12 7.45
N ALA A 116 -20.90 0.60 6.68
CA ALA A 116 -22.07 1.36 6.28
C ALA A 116 -22.92 1.77 7.49
N GLU A 117 -23.46 2.99 7.44
CA GLU A 117 -24.35 3.54 8.46
C GLU A 117 -25.74 3.82 7.89
N ASN A 118 -26.75 3.81 8.77
CA ASN A 118 -28.13 4.08 8.37
C ASN A 118 -28.43 5.57 8.16
N ASN A 119 -27.69 6.46 8.85
CA ASN A 119 -28.05 7.87 9.00
C ASN A 119 -26.98 8.87 8.53
N ARG A 120 -25.79 8.40 8.15
CA ARG A 120 -24.70 9.23 7.64
C ARG A 120 -24.15 8.63 6.34
N ALA A 121 -23.72 9.49 5.43
CA ALA A 121 -22.97 9.04 4.26
C ALA A 121 -21.60 8.51 4.71
N ILE A 122 -21.09 7.46 4.06
CA ILE A 122 -19.74 6.96 4.29
C ILE A 122 -18.79 7.47 3.21
N VAL A 123 -17.65 8.03 3.62
CA VAL A 123 -16.67 8.62 2.71
C VAL A 123 -15.24 8.22 3.07
N LEU A 124 -14.37 8.24 2.07
CA LEU A 124 -12.91 8.11 2.20
C LEU A 124 -12.31 9.49 1.94
N GLY A 125 -12.38 10.36 2.94
CA GLY A 125 -12.03 11.78 2.83
C GLY A 125 -10.55 12.01 2.64
N GLU A 126 -9.68 11.05 2.97
CA GLU A 126 -8.31 11.06 2.49
C GLU A 126 -7.78 9.64 2.24
N PHE A 127 -7.05 9.49 1.14
CA PHE A 127 -6.28 8.29 0.82
C PHE A 127 -5.20 8.61 -0.19
N GLY A 128 -4.32 7.64 -0.42
CA GLY A 128 -3.28 7.76 -1.44
C GLY A 128 -1.94 8.14 -0.83
N GLY A 129 -1.49 9.36 -1.10
CA GLY A 129 -0.19 9.79 -0.60
C GLY A 129 1.01 9.13 -1.31
N LEU A 130 0.86 8.81 -2.60
CA LEU A 130 1.90 8.20 -3.43
C LEU A 130 3.00 9.22 -3.77
N GLY A 131 4.15 9.11 -3.12
CA GLY A 131 5.30 10.00 -3.24
C GLY A 131 6.11 9.75 -4.51
N LEU A 132 6.38 10.83 -5.26
CA LEU A 132 7.33 10.82 -6.39
C LEU A 132 8.07 12.17 -6.40
N PRO A 133 9.24 12.27 -5.76
CA PRO A 133 10.06 13.48 -5.85
C PRO A 133 10.60 13.65 -7.26
N VAL A 134 10.34 14.81 -7.88
CA VAL A 134 10.82 15.12 -9.23
C VAL A 134 12.04 16.04 -9.13
N GLN A 135 13.18 15.59 -9.63
CA GLN A 135 14.43 16.33 -9.58
C GLN A 135 14.28 17.75 -10.15
N GLY A 136 14.75 18.76 -9.42
CA GLY A 136 14.66 20.18 -9.81
C GLY A 136 13.30 20.83 -9.54
N HIS A 137 12.33 20.07 -9.04
CA HIS A 137 10.97 20.54 -8.73
C HIS A 137 10.54 20.31 -7.28
N THR A 138 11.48 19.96 -6.40
CA THR A 138 11.25 19.81 -4.95
C THR A 138 11.60 21.10 -4.20
N TRP A 139 10.95 21.34 -3.06
CA TRP A 139 11.30 22.47 -2.17
C TRP A 139 12.69 22.29 -1.54
N GLN A 140 13.00 21.04 -1.16
CA GLN A 140 14.29 20.65 -0.59
C GLN A 140 14.70 19.24 -1.06
N GLN A 141 15.90 18.78 -0.65
CA GLN A 141 16.43 17.47 -1.04
C GLN A 141 15.80 16.32 -0.24
N LYS A 142 15.49 16.54 1.04
CA LYS A 142 14.84 15.54 1.89
C LYS A 142 13.33 15.61 1.68
N ASN A 143 12.77 14.55 1.11
CA ASN A 143 11.36 14.46 0.76
C ASN A 143 10.75 13.17 1.31
N TRP A 144 9.43 13.15 1.46
CA TRP A 144 8.69 11.98 1.87
C TRP A 144 7.35 11.87 1.12
N GLY A 145 6.76 10.69 1.19
CA GLY A 145 5.39 10.37 0.81
C GLY A 145 4.97 9.11 1.58
N TYR A 146 3.68 8.81 1.62
CA TYR A 146 3.16 7.64 2.33
C TYR A 146 3.59 6.33 1.65
N ARG A 147 3.85 6.37 0.34
CA ARG A 147 4.50 5.31 -0.42
C ARG A 147 5.31 5.88 -1.58
N ASN A 148 6.62 5.63 -1.62
CA ASN A 148 7.47 6.15 -2.69
C ASN A 148 7.34 5.30 -3.96
N MET A 149 7.27 5.97 -5.11
CA MET A 149 7.27 5.40 -6.45
C MET A 149 8.59 5.71 -7.14
N ASP A 150 9.02 4.81 -8.03
CA ASP A 150 10.27 4.98 -8.77
C ASP A 150 10.12 5.98 -9.93
N ASP A 151 8.96 5.98 -10.58
CA ASP A 151 8.66 6.83 -11.73
C ASP A 151 7.16 7.15 -11.90
N SER A 152 6.87 7.98 -12.90
CA SER A 152 5.50 8.40 -13.26
C SER A 152 4.59 7.27 -13.75
N ILE A 153 5.15 6.20 -14.35
CA ILE A 153 4.38 5.07 -14.84
C ILE A 153 3.91 4.23 -13.65
N GLN A 154 4.82 3.90 -12.74
CA GLN A 154 4.51 3.15 -11.52
C GLN A 154 3.53 3.94 -10.63
N LEU A 155 3.71 5.26 -10.53
CA LEU A 155 2.78 6.16 -9.85
C LEU A 155 1.37 6.08 -10.46
N LEU A 156 1.25 6.17 -11.79
CA LEU A 156 -0.03 6.09 -12.49
C LEU A 156 -0.69 4.71 -12.33
N GLU A 157 0.08 3.62 -12.47
CA GLU A 157 -0.41 2.26 -12.29
C GLU A 157 -0.99 2.04 -10.89
N ARG A 158 -0.29 2.55 -9.87
CA ARG A 158 -0.77 2.49 -8.50
C ARG A 158 -2.04 3.34 -8.30
N TYR A 159 -2.07 4.55 -8.84
CA TYR A 159 -3.24 5.42 -8.79
C TYR A 159 -4.48 4.76 -9.43
N GLU A 160 -4.33 4.18 -10.62
CA GLU A 160 -5.39 3.45 -11.30
C GLU A 160 -5.87 2.24 -10.48
N SER A 161 -4.96 1.50 -9.84
CA SER A 161 -5.32 0.37 -8.98
C SER A 161 -6.11 0.79 -7.73
N TYR A 162 -5.86 2.00 -7.20
CA TYR A 162 -6.64 2.54 -6.09
C TYR A 162 -8.04 2.93 -6.55
N TYR A 163 -8.17 3.56 -7.73
CA TYR A 163 -9.50 3.89 -8.25
C TYR A 163 -10.30 2.66 -8.65
N ASP A 164 -9.66 1.60 -9.15
CA ASP A 164 -10.35 0.32 -9.36
C ASP A 164 -10.99 -0.16 -8.05
N GLN A 165 -10.23 -0.20 -6.95
CA GLN A 165 -10.75 -0.56 -5.61
C GLN A 165 -11.85 0.39 -5.11
N VAL A 166 -11.68 1.70 -5.27
CA VAL A 166 -12.70 2.69 -4.92
C VAL A 166 -14.01 2.42 -5.68
N HIS A 167 -13.94 2.11 -6.98
CA HIS A 167 -15.13 1.77 -7.77
C HIS A 167 -15.80 0.47 -7.30
N HIS A 168 -15.04 -0.49 -6.75
CA HIS A 168 -15.63 -1.65 -6.06
C HIS A 168 -16.33 -1.24 -4.77
N PHE A 169 -15.73 -0.39 -3.95
CA PHE A 169 -16.35 0.10 -2.71
C PHE A 169 -17.64 0.90 -2.97
N VAL A 170 -17.67 1.70 -4.04
CA VAL A 170 -18.90 2.41 -4.45
C VAL A 170 -20.02 1.42 -4.77
N ARG A 171 -19.75 0.36 -5.55
CA ARG A 171 -20.78 -0.59 -5.98
C ARG A 171 -21.21 -1.58 -4.91
N GLU A 172 -20.25 -2.05 -4.10
CA GLU A 172 -20.47 -3.19 -3.20
C GLU A 172 -20.66 -2.77 -1.74
N LYS A 173 -20.20 -1.57 -1.36
CA LYS A 173 -20.21 -1.10 0.02
C LYS A 173 -20.95 0.23 0.22
N GLY A 174 -21.31 0.93 -0.86
CA GLY A 174 -22.04 2.19 -0.79
C GLY A 174 -21.18 3.40 -0.45
N LEU A 175 -19.87 3.33 -0.73
CA LEU A 175 -18.96 4.48 -0.58
C LEU A 175 -19.48 5.67 -1.39
N SER A 176 -19.67 6.82 -0.73
CA SER A 176 -20.39 7.97 -1.31
C SER A 176 -19.46 9.03 -1.91
N ALA A 177 -18.25 9.17 -1.39
CA ALA A 177 -17.25 10.10 -1.91
C ALA A 177 -15.83 9.66 -1.53
N THR A 178 -14.85 10.14 -2.29
CA THR A 178 -13.42 9.97 -2.01
C THR A 178 -12.65 11.26 -2.32
N VAL A 179 -11.63 11.59 -1.54
CA VAL A 179 -10.67 12.67 -1.89
C VAL A 179 -9.25 12.11 -1.84
N TYR A 180 -8.53 12.22 -2.95
CA TYR A 180 -7.15 11.75 -3.04
C TYR A 180 -6.18 12.83 -2.55
N THR A 181 -5.28 12.45 -1.65
CA THR A 181 -4.22 13.32 -1.13
C THR A 181 -2.96 13.17 -2.01
N GLN A 182 -2.48 14.21 -2.70
CA GLN A 182 -2.96 15.61 -2.74
C GLN A 182 -2.79 16.24 -4.13
N ILE A 183 -3.26 17.48 -4.34
CA ILE A 183 -3.23 18.15 -5.65
C ILE A 183 -1.80 18.57 -6.05
N THR A 184 -1.05 19.17 -5.13
CA THR A 184 0.32 19.64 -5.34
C THR A 184 1.21 19.17 -4.21
N ASP A 185 2.48 18.92 -4.47
CA ASP A 185 3.45 18.71 -3.39
C ASP A 185 3.45 19.92 -2.45
N VAL A 186 3.56 19.65 -1.16
CA VAL A 186 3.62 20.66 -0.10
C VAL A 186 4.94 20.53 0.62
N GLU A 187 5.84 21.48 0.36
CA GLU A 187 7.19 21.54 0.91
C GLU A 187 7.95 20.21 0.75
N THR A 188 7.96 19.38 1.79
CA THR A 188 8.72 18.13 1.87
C THR A 188 7.88 16.90 1.51
N GLU A 189 6.57 17.06 1.45
CA GLU A 189 5.60 16.03 1.09
C GLU A 189 5.41 16.01 -0.42
N THR A 190 5.84 14.94 -1.07
CA THR A 190 6.01 14.84 -2.53
C THR A 190 5.00 13.89 -3.20
N ASN A 191 3.82 13.77 -2.62
CA ASN A 191 2.72 12.92 -3.08
C ASN A 191 1.62 13.65 -3.88
N GLY A 192 1.91 14.87 -4.34
CA GLY A 192 1.00 15.66 -5.15
C GLY A 192 0.83 15.11 -6.57
N LEU A 193 -0.35 15.32 -7.16
CA LEU A 193 -0.57 15.12 -8.61
C LEU A 193 0.36 16.02 -9.45
N MET A 194 0.74 17.17 -8.90
CA MET A 194 1.69 18.11 -9.47
C MET A 194 2.86 18.38 -8.53
N THR A 195 3.99 18.80 -9.08
CA THR A 195 5.14 19.24 -8.29
C THR A 195 4.86 20.50 -7.48
N TYR A 196 5.72 20.77 -6.49
CA TYR A 196 5.61 21.92 -5.58
C TYR A 196 5.48 23.26 -6.32
N ASP A 197 6.28 23.43 -7.38
CA ASP A 197 6.27 24.61 -8.24
C ASP A 197 5.15 24.62 -9.29
N ARG A 198 4.30 23.58 -9.28
CA ARG A 198 3.17 23.36 -10.20
C ARG A 198 3.56 23.29 -11.68
N LYS A 199 4.82 22.94 -11.99
CA LYS A 199 5.30 22.85 -13.39
C LYS A 199 5.20 21.48 -14.01
N VAL A 200 5.29 20.42 -13.20
CA VAL A 200 5.21 19.04 -13.69
C VAL A 200 3.93 18.40 -13.21
N ASN A 201 3.17 17.86 -14.14
CA ASN A 201 2.02 17.00 -13.86
C ASN A 201 2.52 15.55 -13.85
N LYS A 202 2.58 14.93 -12.67
CA LYS A 202 3.34 13.69 -12.47
C LYS A 202 2.75 12.48 -13.19
N MET A 203 1.43 12.45 -13.39
CA MET A 203 0.71 11.36 -14.04
C MET A 203 0.02 11.77 -15.35
N GLY A 204 -0.10 13.08 -15.62
CA GLY A 204 -0.91 13.63 -16.70
C GLY A 204 -2.39 13.75 -16.30
N ALA A 205 -2.96 14.95 -16.44
CA ALA A 205 -4.34 15.24 -16.01
C ALA A 205 -5.38 14.38 -16.73
N GLU A 206 -5.15 14.02 -17.99
CA GLU A 206 -6.04 13.14 -18.75
C GLU A 206 -6.07 11.72 -18.16
N ASN A 207 -4.93 11.20 -17.69
CA ASN A 207 -4.86 9.88 -17.08
C ASN A 207 -5.55 9.87 -15.72
N VAL A 208 -5.34 10.91 -14.91
CA VAL A 208 -6.07 11.11 -13.65
C VAL A 208 -7.58 11.20 -13.89
N TYR A 209 -8.01 11.98 -14.90
CA TYR A 209 -9.40 12.07 -15.30
C TYR A 209 -9.98 10.70 -15.68
N LYS A 210 -9.25 9.92 -16.50
CA LYS A 210 -9.65 8.57 -16.90
C LYS A 210 -9.80 7.64 -15.72
N ALA A 211 -8.83 7.62 -14.80
CA ALA A 211 -8.89 6.80 -13.60
C ALA A 211 -10.11 7.13 -12.71
N ASN A 212 -10.36 8.43 -12.47
CA ASN A 212 -11.54 8.89 -11.72
C ASN A 212 -12.86 8.42 -12.35
N HIS A 213 -12.93 8.32 -13.68
CA HIS A 213 -14.09 7.86 -14.44
C HIS A 213 -14.10 6.35 -14.71
N ASN A 214 -13.25 5.57 -14.03
CA ASN A 214 -13.11 4.12 -14.23
C ASN A 214 -12.74 3.72 -15.67
N ILE A 215 -11.99 4.58 -16.37
CA ILE A 215 -11.46 4.35 -17.73
C ILE A 215 -10.02 3.84 -17.62
N ILE A 216 -9.84 2.81 -16.81
CA ILE A 216 -8.55 2.20 -16.50
C ILE A 216 -8.25 1.04 -17.45
N PRO A 217 -6.97 0.72 -17.71
CA PRO A 217 -6.61 -0.48 -18.47
C PRO A 217 -7.09 -1.77 -17.81
N PRO A 218 -7.20 -2.87 -18.56
CA PRO A 218 -7.52 -4.17 -17.98
C PRO A 218 -6.39 -4.65 -17.06
N SER A 219 -6.74 -5.35 -15.99
CA SER A 219 -5.81 -5.95 -15.02
C SER A 219 -5.75 -7.47 -15.17
N LEU A 220 -4.66 -8.08 -14.70
CA LEU A 220 -4.63 -9.53 -14.45
C LEU A 220 -5.33 -9.84 -13.14
N PHE A 221 -6.13 -10.91 -13.14
CA PHE A 221 -6.75 -11.40 -11.91
C PHE A 221 -5.72 -11.88 -10.87
N SER A 222 -4.62 -12.49 -11.31
CA SER A 222 -3.54 -12.92 -10.43
C SER A 222 -2.36 -11.94 -10.52
N PRO A 223 -1.84 -11.45 -9.37
CA PRO A 223 -0.64 -10.60 -9.36
C PRO A 223 0.63 -11.39 -9.66
N VAL A 224 0.59 -12.73 -9.63
CA VAL A 224 1.75 -13.58 -9.92
C VAL A 224 1.98 -13.65 -11.42
N THR A 225 3.11 -13.09 -11.84
CA THR A 225 3.54 -13.03 -13.25
C THR A 225 4.54 -14.12 -13.63
N ILE A 226 4.99 -14.93 -12.67
CA ILE A 226 5.90 -16.06 -12.92
C ILE A 226 5.12 -17.36 -12.99
N PHE A 227 5.48 -18.25 -13.91
CA PHE A 227 4.85 -19.57 -14.05
C PHE A 227 5.83 -20.64 -14.54
N THR A 228 5.52 -21.91 -14.29
CA THR A 228 6.37 -23.06 -14.65
C THR A 228 5.78 -23.90 -15.79
N GLY A 229 4.47 -24.14 -15.75
CA GLY A 229 3.70 -24.90 -16.74
C GLY A 229 3.02 -24.03 -17.79
N ASN A 230 1.70 -24.15 -17.88
CA ASN A 230 0.86 -23.22 -18.63
C ASN A 230 0.18 -22.26 -17.66
N TYR A 231 0.08 -21.00 -18.04
CA TYR A 231 -0.60 -19.97 -17.28
C TYR A 231 -1.90 -19.56 -17.97
N SER A 232 -3.00 -19.50 -17.22
CA SER A 232 -4.29 -19.03 -17.71
C SER A 232 -4.45 -17.56 -17.38
N ALA A 233 -4.04 -16.68 -18.28
CA ALA A 233 -4.15 -15.24 -18.10
C ALA A 233 -5.62 -14.80 -18.18
N VAL A 234 -6.17 -14.41 -17.03
CA VAL A 234 -7.51 -13.85 -16.91
C VAL A 234 -7.40 -12.34 -16.86
N LEU A 235 -7.84 -11.68 -17.93
CA LEU A 235 -7.94 -10.22 -17.99
C LEU A 235 -9.32 -9.78 -17.52
N SER A 236 -9.38 -8.69 -16.77
CA SER A 236 -10.62 -8.10 -16.28
C SER A 236 -10.62 -6.58 -16.39
N ASN A 237 -11.80 -6.00 -16.54
CA ASN A 237 -12.04 -4.58 -16.37
C ASN A 237 -13.41 -4.41 -15.70
N TYR A 238 -13.46 -3.62 -14.63
CA TYR A 238 -14.67 -3.54 -13.81
C TYR A 238 -15.72 -2.54 -14.34
N ARG A 239 -15.32 -1.60 -15.21
CA ARG A 239 -16.28 -0.74 -15.90
C ARG A 239 -17.00 -1.56 -16.98
N PRO A 240 -18.34 -1.72 -16.88
CA PRO A 240 -19.11 -2.57 -17.79
C PRO A 240 -19.05 -2.07 -19.23
N ASP A 241 -19.50 -2.92 -20.16
CA ASP A 241 -19.65 -2.62 -21.60
C ASP A 241 -18.35 -2.27 -22.35
N GLY A 242 -17.20 -2.56 -21.74
CA GLY A 242 -15.88 -2.42 -22.36
C GLY A 242 -15.48 -3.67 -23.13
N THR A 243 -14.89 -3.49 -24.31
CA THR A 243 -14.26 -4.59 -25.08
C THR A 243 -12.75 -4.54 -24.89
N ILE A 244 -12.16 -5.62 -24.39
CA ILE A 244 -10.71 -5.72 -24.20
C ILE A 244 -10.07 -6.25 -25.49
N TYR A 245 -9.08 -5.51 -26.01
CA TYR A 245 -8.24 -5.89 -27.13
C TYR A 245 -6.82 -6.15 -26.65
N TYR A 246 -6.17 -7.19 -27.16
CA TYR A 246 -4.85 -7.57 -26.71
C TYR A 246 -3.96 -8.19 -27.80
N THR A 247 -2.66 -8.20 -27.51
CA THR A 247 -1.59 -8.88 -28.25
C THR A 247 -0.76 -9.71 -27.26
N THR A 248 -0.13 -10.77 -27.73
CA THR A 248 0.76 -11.65 -26.93
C THR A 248 2.20 -11.66 -27.46
N ASP A 249 2.49 -10.87 -28.48
CA ASP A 249 3.82 -10.74 -29.08
C ASP A 249 4.52 -9.44 -28.65
N GLY A 250 3.93 -8.70 -27.69
CA GLY A 250 4.42 -7.40 -27.23
C GLY A 250 4.18 -6.23 -28.19
N SER A 251 3.53 -6.44 -29.34
CA SER A 251 3.14 -5.36 -30.25
C SER A 251 2.02 -4.49 -29.65
N GLU A 252 1.92 -3.22 -30.07
CA GLU A 252 0.85 -2.33 -29.56
C GLU A 252 -0.52 -2.78 -30.09
N PRO A 253 -1.50 -3.08 -29.20
CA PRO A 253 -2.84 -3.49 -29.60
C PRO A 253 -3.65 -2.33 -30.18
N GLY A 254 -4.44 -2.62 -31.21
CA GLY A 254 -5.47 -1.76 -31.78
C GLY A 254 -6.84 -2.46 -31.84
N THR A 255 -7.86 -1.80 -32.39
CA THR A 255 -9.21 -2.39 -32.54
C THR A 255 -9.28 -3.52 -33.58
N GLY A 256 -8.20 -3.78 -34.32
CA GLY A 256 -8.03 -4.97 -35.16
C GLY A 256 -7.31 -6.13 -34.48
N SER A 257 -6.86 -5.97 -33.23
CA SER A 257 -6.19 -7.01 -32.45
C SER A 257 -7.20 -8.04 -31.90
N SER A 258 -6.69 -9.07 -31.24
CA SER A 258 -7.52 -10.13 -30.64
C SER A 258 -8.46 -9.56 -29.58
N ILE A 259 -9.73 -9.97 -29.61
CA ILE A 259 -10.72 -9.61 -28.60
C ILE A 259 -10.68 -10.64 -27.48
N TYR A 260 -10.54 -10.18 -26.24
CA TYR A 260 -10.59 -11.05 -25.08
C TYR A 260 -12.03 -11.49 -24.80
N THR A 261 -12.27 -12.80 -24.93
CA THR A 261 -13.58 -13.45 -24.70
C THR A 261 -13.49 -14.62 -23.73
N LYS A 262 -12.28 -15.10 -23.47
CA LYS A 262 -11.95 -16.21 -22.57
C LYS A 262 -10.49 -16.08 -22.13
N PRO A 263 -10.07 -16.75 -21.04
CA PRO A 263 -8.69 -16.72 -20.58
C PRO A 263 -7.68 -17.08 -21.68
N VAL A 264 -6.55 -16.38 -21.70
CA VAL A 264 -5.47 -16.60 -22.68
C VAL A 264 -4.49 -17.60 -22.08
N ILE A 265 -4.28 -18.72 -22.77
CA ILE A 265 -3.32 -19.74 -22.31
C ILE A 265 -1.93 -19.36 -22.79
N ILE A 266 -1.02 -19.22 -21.84
CA ILE A 266 0.37 -18.81 -22.03
C ILE A 266 1.27 -20.00 -21.69
N SER A 267 2.10 -20.43 -22.65
CA SER A 267 2.98 -21.59 -22.50
C SER A 267 4.46 -21.26 -22.52
N GLU A 268 4.82 -20.00 -22.75
CA GLU A 268 6.19 -19.47 -22.79
C GLU A 268 6.20 -18.01 -22.33
N THR A 269 7.38 -17.47 -21.97
CA THR A 269 7.50 -16.07 -21.55
C THR A 269 6.86 -15.16 -22.57
N THR A 270 5.88 -14.38 -22.14
CA THR A 270 4.99 -13.64 -23.02
C THR A 270 4.72 -12.25 -22.46
N THR A 271 4.84 -11.25 -23.32
CA THR A 271 4.35 -9.90 -23.01
C THR A 271 2.93 -9.75 -23.56
N ILE A 272 1.95 -9.68 -22.66
CA ILE A 272 0.58 -9.31 -23.02
C ILE A 272 0.47 -7.80 -22.99
N LYS A 273 0.09 -7.18 -24.10
CA LYS A 273 -0.35 -5.79 -24.11
C LYS A 273 -1.84 -5.74 -24.33
N ALA A 274 -2.54 -4.92 -23.56
CA ALA A 274 -4.00 -4.85 -23.62
C ALA A 274 -4.55 -3.46 -23.33
N PHE A 275 -5.71 -3.14 -23.92
CA PHE A 275 -6.49 -1.96 -23.58
C PHE A 275 -7.99 -2.29 -23.63
N THR A 276 -8.81 -1.47 -22.98
CA THR A 276 -10.26 -1.56 -23.03
C THR A 276 -10.84 -0.43 -23.87
N GLN A 277 -11.76 -0.77 -24.78
CA GLN A 277 -12.52 0.15 -25.61
C GLN A 277 -13.98 0.20 -25.17
N TRP A 278 -14.48 1.39 -24.84
CA TRP A 278 -15.91 1.68 -24.70
C TRP A 278 -16.40 2.47 -25.91
N LYS A 279 -17.71 2.70 -25.99
CA LYS A 279 -18.33 3.49 -27.07
C LYS A 279 -17.77 4.92 -27.15
N ASP A 280 -17.48 5.52 -26.01
CA ASP A 280 -17.13 6.94 -25.84
C ASP A 280 -15.67 7.19 -25.45
N SER A 281 -14.92 6.13 -25.13
CA SER A 281 -13.63 6.26 -24.46
C SER A 281 -12.76 5.01 -24.63
N ARG A 282 -11.46 5.19 -24.40
CA ARG A 282 -10.44 4.14 -24.48
C ARG A 282 -9.48 4.29 -23.30
N SER A 283 -9.16 3.19 -22.62
CA SER A 283 -8.09 3.17 -21.62
C SER A 283 -6.72 3.38 -22.27
N ARG A 284 -5.67 3.60 -21.46
CA ARG A 284 -4.29 3.39 -21.93
C ARG A 284 -4.04 1.91 -22.24
N THR A 285 -2.94 1.62 -22.92
CA THR A 285 -2.41 0.26 -23.03
C THR A 285 -1.69 -0.09 -21.71
N THR A 286 -1.99 -1.26 -21.14
CA THR A 286 -1.15 -1.90 -20.12
C THR A 286 -0.21 -2.90 -20.78
N SER A 287 0.95 -3.14 -20.16
CA SER A 287 1.94 -4.11 -20.61
C SER A 287 2.28 -5.03 -19.45
N LEU A 288 2.00 -6.31 -19.61
CA LEU A 288 2.11 -7.34 -18.57
C LEU A 288 3.10 -8.40 -19.05
N LEU A 289 4.25 -8.49 -18.39
CA LEU A 289 5.22 -9.54 -18.66
C LEU A 289 4.88 -10.76 -17.81
N LEU A 290 4.60 -11.88 -18.47
CA LEU A 290 4.45 -13.19 -17.85
C LEU A 290 5.72 -14.00 -18.13
N GLU A 291 6.47 -14.34 -17.09
CA GLU A 291 7.75 -15.03 -17.19
C GLU A 291 7.61 -16.53 -16.95
N LYS A 292 7.95 -17.34 -17.96
CA LYS A 292 8.13 -18.76 -17.77
C LYS A 292 9.50 -19.01 -17.15
N LYS A 293 9.52 -19.62 -15.97
CA LYS A 293 10.76 -20.00 -15.28
C LYS A 293 10.74 -21.49 -14.96
N SER A 294 11.91 -22.12 -15.09
CA SER A 294 12.08 -23.49 -14.60
C SER A 294 12.06 -23.48 -13.07
N PRO A 295 11.42 -24.45 -12.41
CA PRO A 295 11.50 -24.60 -10.97
C PRO A 295 12.95 -24.75 -10.51
N ILE A 296 13.29 -24.14 -9.37
CA ILE A 296 14.49 -24.48 -8.61
C ILE A 296 14.36 -25.98 -8.27
N PRO A 297 15.33 -26.82 -8.64
CA PRO A 297 15.23 -28.26 -8.42
C PRO A 297 15.35 -28.57 -6.92
N SER A 298 14.63 -29.59 -6.46
CA SER A 298 14.86 -30.16 -5.12
C SER A 298 16.13 -31.01 -5.10
N GLU A 299 16.66 -31.26 -3.92
CA GLU A 299 17.75 -32.19 -3.66
C GLU A 299 17.21 -33.54 -3.14
N GLU A 300 17.81 -34.64 -3.60
CA GLU A 300 17.57 -35.96 -3.01
C GLU A 300 18.42 -36.11 -1.75
N VAL A 301 17.76 -36.04 -0.60
CA VAL A 301 18.39 -36.15 0.71
C VAL A 301 17.61 -37.15 1.57
N TYR A 302 18.35 -37.88 2.40
CA TYR A 302 17.83 -38.99 3.20
C TYR A 302 18.24 -38.81 4.67
N ASP A 303 17.58 -39.54 5.58
CA ASP A 303 17.90 -39.57 7.01
C ASP A 303 17.86 -38.21 7.74
N LEU A 304 17.05 -37.29 7.22
CA LEU A 304 16.84 -35.95 7.79
C LEU A 304 16.14 -35.98 9.15
N LYS A 305 16.54 -35.07 10.04
CA LYS A 305 15.89 -34.86 11.34
C LYS A 305 15.04 -33.59 11.33
N PRO A 306 13.91 -33.52 12.05
CA PRO A 306 13.12 -32.31 12.15
C PRO A 306 13.90 -31.11 12.73
N GLY A 307 13.63 -29.91 12.21
CA GLY A 307 14.23 -28.64 12.62
C GLY A 307 15.46 -28.23 11.80
N LEU A 308 16.03 -27.07 12.10
CA LEU A 308 17.26 -26.53 11.50
C LEU A 308 18.41 -26.58 12.50
N ILE A 309 19.64 -26.43 12.01
CA ILE A 309 20.80 -26.12 12.82
C ILE A 309 20.98 -24.60 12.82
N ALA A 310 21.01 -23.98 14.00
CA ALA A 310 21.24 -22.56 14.16
C ALA A 310 22.54 -22.29 14.92
N SER A 311 23.44 -21.52 14.32
CA SER A 311 24.69 -21.06 14.90
C SER A 311 24.58 -19.58 15.28
N VAL A 312 24.89 -19.25 16.53
CA VAL A 312 24.81 -17.88 17.06
C VAL A 312 26.19 -17.29 17.25
N TYR A 313 26.33 -16.02 16.90
CA TYR A 313 27.57 -15.26 16.96
C TYR A 313 27.30 -13.96 17.73
N TYR A 314 28.16 -13.59 18.68
CA TYR A 314 28.08 -12.30 19.33
C TYR A 314 29.12 -11.36 18.74
N GLY A 315 28.69 -10.15 18.40
CA GLY A 315 29.54 -9.18 17.72
C GLY A 315 28.74 -7.97 17.24
N GLU A 316 29.45 -6.88 16.98
CA GLU A 316 28.86 -5.69 16.36
C GLU A 316 29.01 -5.81 14.84
N PHE A 317 27.87 -5.83 14.14
CA PHE A 317 27.77 -5.96 12.70
C PHE A 317 26.99 -4.78 12.14
N ASN A 318 27.40 -4.29 10.96
CA ASN A 318 26.72 -3.22 10.22
C ASN A 318 26.14 -3.72 8.89
N GLU A 319 26.52 -4.92 8.50
CA GLU A 319 26.10 -5.67 7.31
C GLU A 319 26.27 -7.17 7.62
N LEU A 320 25.67 -8.03 6.83
CA LEU A 320 25.81 -9.48 6.96
C LEU A 320 27.29 -9.89 6.97
N PRO A 321 27.79 -10.52 8.04
CA PRO A 321 29.19 -10.94 8.10
C PRO A 321 29.45 -12.14 7.18
N ASP A 322 30.72 -12.38 6.87
CA ASP A 322 31.14 -13.69 6.34
C ASP A 322 31.08 -14.73 7.46
N PHE A 323 29.95 -15.43 7.57
CA PHE A 323 29.71 -16.46 8.57
C PHE A 323 30.73 -17.60 8.55
N ASN A 324 31.39 -17.85 7.42
CA ASN A 324 32.42 -18.89 7.31
C ASN A 324 33.74 -18.47 7.99
N ALA A 325 33.98 -17.16 8.10
CA ALA A 325 35.15 -16.60 8.79
C ALA A 325 34.93 -16.46 10.31
N LEU A 326 33.69 -16.59 10.78
CA LEU A 326 33.33 -16.43 12.18
C LEU A 326 33.37 -17.75 12.95
N LYS A 327 33.70 -17.65 14.25
CA LYS A 327 33.55 -18.76 15.20
C LYS A 327 32.22 -18.61 15.95
N SER A 328 31.33 -19.58 15.81
CA SER A 328 30.05 -19.59 16.53
C SER A 328 30.28 -19.59 18.05
N THR A 329 29.50 -18.79 18.76
CA THR A 329 29.42 -18.81 20.23
C THR A 329 28.79 -20.10 20.71
N PHE A 330 27.71 -20.54 20.05
CA PHE A 330 27.12 -21.86 20.23
C PHE A 330 26.29 -22.23 18.99
N THR A 331 26.00 -23.52 18.87
CA THR A 331 25.16 -24.09 17.82
C THR A 331 24.11 -25.00 18.46
N ARG A 332 22.87 -24.97 17.97
CA ARG A 332 21.79 -25.84 18.46
C ARG A 332 20.81 -26.21 17.35
N SER A 333 20.13 -27.34 17.53
CA SER A 333 18.92 -27.63 16.75
C SER A 333 17.73 -26.79 17.26
N VAL A 334 16.92 -26.29 16.32
CA VAL A 334 15.74 -25.47 16.54
C VAL A 334 14.60 -25.90 15.61
N SER A 335 13.34 -25.78 16.03
CA SER A 335 12.19 -26.04 15.15
C SER A 335 11.68 -24.78 14.44
N GLU A 336 12.10 -23.60 14.91
CA GLU A 336 11.64 -22.30 14.42
C GLU A 336 12.81 -21.38 14.06
N ILE A 337 12.57 -20.49 13.09
CA ILE A 337 13.48 -19.38 12.76
C ILE A 337 13.09 -18.21 13.68
N THR A 338 13.94 -17.89 14.64
CA THR A 338 13.67 -16.84 15.62
C THR A 338 14.93 -16.14 16.10
N HIS A 339 14.83 -14.82 16.28
CA HIS A 339 15.92 -14.00 16.84
C HIS A 339 16.15 -14.29 18.33
N THR A 340 15.14 -14.77 19.06
CA THR A 340 15.20 -14.97 20.52
C THR A 340 16.25 -16.01 20.93
N LEU A 341 16.68 -16.87 20.00
CA LEU A 341 17.76 -17.83 20.19
C LEU A 341 19.05 -17.14 20.67
N ALA A 342 19.31 -15.90 20.24
CA ALA A 342 20.51 -15.15 20.63
C ALA A 342 20.53 -14.76 22.11
N LYS A 343 19.38 -14.77 22.81
CA LYS A 343 19.25 -14.35 24.22
C LYS A 343 19.86 -12.97 24.50
N ARG A 344 19.83 -12.11 23.50
CA ARG A 344 20.26 -10.72 23.51
C ARG A 344 19.36 -9.97 22.54
N ASP A 345 19.15 -8.70 22.84
CA ASP A 345 18.35 -7.83 21.98
C ASP A 345 19.23 -7.09 20.96
N SER A 346 20.55 -7.22 21.07
CA SER A 346 21.51 -6.47 20.24
C SER A 346 22.85 -7.18 20.09
N PHE A 347 23.58 -6.80 19.05
CA PHE A 347 24.97 -7.20 18.76
C PHE A 347 25.16 -8.72 18.66
N PHE A 348 24.38 -9.33 17.76
CA PHE A 348 24.52 -10.73 17.44
C PHE A 348 24.24 -11.02 15.96
N ALA A 349 24.63 -12.20 15.51
CA ALA A 349 24.21 -12.77 14.24
C ALA A 349 23.79 -14.24 14.44
N ILE A 350 22.91 -14.72 13.57
CA ILE A 350 22.43 -16.10 13.55
C ILE A 350 22.50 -16.63 12.12
N ASP A 351 23.01 -17.84 11.98
CA ASP A 351 23.04 -18.60 10.75
C ASP A 351 22.21 -19.87 10.92
N PHE A 352 21.09 -19.97 10.22
CA PHE A 352 20.23 -21.13 10.19
C PHE A 352 20.54 -21.95 8.94
N GLU A 353 20.91 -23.21 9.09
CA GLU A 353 21.18 -24.14 8.00
C GLU A 353 20.33 -25.41 8.13
N GLY A 354 19.89 -25.92 6.98
CA GLY A 354 19.17 -27.18 6.90
C GLY A 354 18.49 -27.34 5.55
N TYR A 355 17.27 -27.85 5.58
CA TYR A 355 16.41 -28.07 4.43
C TYR A 355 15.00 -27.62 4.73
N ILE A 356 14.31 -27.16 3.70
CA ILE A 356 12.87 -26.91 3.70
C ILE A 356 12.18 -27.90 2.75
N LEU A 357 11.09 -28.53 3.20
CA LEU A 357 10.26 -29.42 2.39
C LEU A 357 9.20 -28.61 1.64
N ILE A 358 9.28 -28.62 0.32
CA ILE A 358 8.27 -28.05 -0.57
C ILE A 358 7.29 -29.16 -0.99
N PRO A 359 5.98 -29.03 -0.72
CA PRO A 359 5.02 -30.13 -0.86
C PRO A 359 4.60 -30.42 -2.31
N ALA A 360 4.71 -29.44 -3.21
CA ALA A 360 4.28 -29.56 -4.61
C ALA A 360 5.12 -28.67 -5.54
N ASP A 361 5.16 -28.99 -6.83
CA ASP A 361 5.73 -28.10 -7.85
C ASP A 361 4.83 -26.87 -8.00
N ASP A 362 5.28 -25.69 -7.59
CA ASP A 362 4.49 -24.46 -7.71
C ASP A 362 5.35 -23.20 -7.64
N VAL A 363 4.73 -22.04 -7.80
CA VAL A 363 5.32 -20.73 -7.55
C VAL A 363 4.95 -20.28 -6.15
N TYR A 364 5.95 -20.24 -5.26
CA TYR A 364 5.80 -19.85 -3.87
C TYR A 364 6.24 -18.41 -3.66
N GLY A 365 5.43 -17.61 -2.98
CA GLY A 365 5.86 -16.33 -2.44
C GLY A 365 6.68 -16.58 -1.17
N LEU A 366 7.92 -16.10 -1.14
CA LEU A 366 8.78 -16.14 0.04
C LEU A 366 9.12 -14.72 0.45
N SER A 367 8.98 -14.42 1.74
CA SER A 367 9.40 -13.14 2.31
C SER A 367 10.20 -13.34 3.59
N LEU A 368 11.17 -12.46 3.83
CA LEU A 368 11.97 -12.39 5.03
C LEU A 368 11.71 -11.03 5.70
N ILE A 369 11.18 -11.06 6.92
CA ILE A 369 11.03 -9.88 7.77
C ILE A 369 12.24 -9.81 8.70
N SER A 370 12.97 -8.70 8.71
CA SER A 370 14.04 -8.45 9.67
C SER A 370 14.17 -6.96 10.05
N ASP A 371 14.62 -6.70 11.29
CA ASP A 371 14.92 -5.34 11.75
C ASP A 371 16.20 -4.80 11.15
N ASP A 372 17.31 -5.53 11.27
CA ASP A 372 18.56 -5.28 10.54
C ASP A 372 18.76 -6.31 9.40
N GLY A 373 20.00 -6.62 9.06
CA GLY A 373 20.33 -7.36 7.86
C GLY A 373 19.96 -8.84 7.90
N SER A 374 19.33 -9.33 6.84
CA SER A 374 19.07 -10.75 6.63
C SER A 374 19.16 -11.20 5.18
N ARG A 375 19.34 -12.50 4.96
CA ARG A 375 19.42 -13.12 3.64
C ARG A 375 18.84 -14.52 3.64
N LEU A 376 18.13 -14.86 2.56
CA LEU A 376 17.61 -16.21 2.26
C LEU A 376 18.36 -16.84 1.09
N ILE A 377 18.85 -18.06 1.27
CA ILE A 377 19.58 -18.82 0.24
C ILE A 377 18.94 -20.20 0.09
N PHE A 378 18.58 -20.57 -1.14
CA PHE A 378 18.14 -21.93 -1.49
C PHE A 378 19.15 -22.57 -2.46
N ASN A 379 19.64 -23.77 -2.13
CA ASN A 379 20.57 -24.54 -2.96
C ASN A 379 21.79 -23.72 -3.42
N GLY A 380 22.28 -22.82 -2.55
CA GLY A 380 23.40 -21.91 -2.84
C GLY A 380 23.04 -20.64 -3.63
N ASN A 381 21.79 -20.49 -4.10
CA ASN A 381 21.33 -19.28 -4.77
C ASN A 381 20.69 -18.33 -3.77
N GLU A 382 21.19 -17.09 -3.71
CA GLU A 382 20.57 -16.00 -2.95
C GLU A 382 19.22 -15.65 -3.56
N LEU A 383 18.14 -15.83 -2.80
CA LEU A 383 16.77 -15.54 -3.23
C LEU A 383 16.30 -14.17 -2.73
N ILE A 384 16.63 -13.82 -1.48
CA ILE A 384 16.22 -12.59 -0.83
C ILE A 384 17.42 -12.00 -0.11
N ARG A 385 17.65 -10.69 -0.26
CA ARG A 385 18.64 -9.94 0.50
C ARG A 385 18.02 -8.67 1.07
N ASN A 386 18.02 -8.59 2.39
CA ASN A 386 17.47 -7.50 3.18
C ASN A 386 18.58 -6.98 4.12
N ASP A 387 19.71 -6.55 3.57
CA ASP A 387 20.95 -6.26 4.32
C ASP A 387 21.09 -4.78 4.73
N GLY A 388 21.94 -4.52 5.71
CA GLY A 388 22.23 -3.21 6.28
C GLY A 388 21.47 -2.93 7.58
N ILE A 389 21.65 -1.71 8.10
CA ILE A 389 20.98 -1.26 9.33
C ILE A 389 19.68 -0.57 8.95
N HIS A 390 18.57 -1.10 9.44
CA HIS A 390 17.25 -0.53 9.22
C HIS A 390 16.31 -0.86 10.39
N GLY A 391 15.04 -0.47 10.30
CA GLY A 391 14.00 -1.01 11.19
C GLY A 391 13.31 -2.19 10.52
N LEU A 392 12.39 -2.83 11.25
CA LEU A 392 11.60 -3.97 10.77
C LEU A 392 11.04 -3.74 9.35
N ARG A 393 11.58 -4.48 8.39
CA ARG A 393 11.22 -4.43 6.96
C ARG A 393 11.02 -5.84 6.43
N GLU A 394 10.07 -6.00 5.51
CA GLU A 394 9.85 -7.22 4.74
C GLU A 394 10.48 -7.08 3.35
N GLU A 395 11.25 -8.08 2.92
CA GLU A 395 11.72 -8.25 1.54
C GLU A 395 11.32 -9.62 1.03
N GLY A 396 10.91 -9.74 -0.24
CA GLY A 396 10.39 -11.01 -0.76
C GLY A 396 10.20 -11.06 -2.26
N GLY A 397 9.78 -12.22 -2.75
CA GLY A 397 9.56 -12.49 -4.17
C GLY A 397 8.83 -13.80 -4.42
N TYR A 398 8.53 -14.07 -5.69
CA TYR A 398 7.89 -15.31 -6.13
C TYR A 398 8.91 -16.22 -6.80
N PHE A 399 9.01 -17.45 -6.30
CA PHE A 399 10.02 -18.41 -6.72
C PHE A 399 9.34 -19.70 -7.18
N PRO A 400 9.60 -20.17 -8.41
CA PRO A 400 9.15 -21.48 -8.85
C PRO A 400 10.01 -22.54 -8.14
N LEU A 401 9.40 -23.39 -7.33
CA LEU A 401 10.09 -24.43 -6.56
C LEU A 401 9.56 -25.81 -6.96
N ALA A 402 10.46 -26.75 -7.20
CA ALA A 402 10.08 -28.15 -7.35
C ALA A 402 9.69 -28.75 -5.99
N ARG A 403 8.78 -29.72 -6.00
CA ARG A 403 8.45 -30.55 -4.86
C ARG A 403 9.71 -31.26 -4.36
N GLY A 404 9.92 -31.25 -3.05
CA GLY A 404 11.00 -31.97 -2.38
C GLY A 404 11.77 -31.08 -1.42
N TYR A 405 12.94 -31.54 -1.00
CA TYR A 405 13.79 -30.80 -0.08
C TYR A 405 14.64 -29.79 -0.81
N HIS A 406 14.74 -28.57 -0.28
CA HIS A 406 15.66 -27.54 -0.76
C HIS A 406 16.60 -27.18 0.37
N LYS A 407 17.90 -27.15 0.09
CA LYS A 407 18.88 -26.72 1.07
C LYS A 407 18.61 -25.25 1.41
N LEU A 408 18.27 -25.01 2.67
CA LEU A 408 17.91 -23.72 3.22
C LEU A 408 19.10 -23.16 4.00
N ARG A 409 19.44 -21.90 3.75
CA ARG A 409 20.25 -21.09 4.67
C ARG A 409 19.60 -19.72 4.88
N ILE A 410 19.50 -19.32 6.14
CA ILE A 410 19.07 -17.96 6.54
C ILE A 410 20.14 -17.36 7.40
N GLU A 411 20.64 -16.23 6.96
CA GLU A 411 21.61 -15.43 7.69
C GLU A 411 20.90 -14.17 8.20
N TYR A 412 21.21 -13.77 9.43
CA TYR A 412 20.63 -12.60 10.08
C TYR A 412 21.64 -11.98 11.04
N PHE A 413 21.68 -10.65 11.11
CA PHE A 413 22.33 -9.94 12.21
C PHE A 413 21.38 -8.91 12.83
N GLN A 414 21.61 -8.62 14.11
CA GLN A 414 20.97 -7.55 14.85
C GLN A 414 22.02 -6.64 15.45
N ARG A 415 21.91 -5.36 15.19
CA ARG A 415 22.64 -4.28 15.85
C ARG A 415 21.84 -3.78 17.04
N GLU A 416 21.39 -2.53 17.07
CA GLU A 416 20.64 -1.92 18.16
C GLU A 416 19.25 -1.50 17.69
N GLY A 417 18.29 -1.32 18.61
CA GLY A 417 16.99 -0.75 18.29
C GLY A 417 15.84 -1.77 18.36
N GLY A 418 15.04 -1.84 17.30
CA GLY A 418 13.99 -2.86 17.17
C GLY A 418 14.61 -4.26 17.07
N ILE A 419 13.80 -5.31 16.98
CA ILE A 419 14.32 -6.67 16.74
C ILE A 419 13.25 -7.52 16.09
N GLY A 420 13.64 -8.36 15.13
CA GLY A 420 12.71 -9.27 14.49
C GLY A 420 13.37 -10.11 13.41
N LEU A 421 12.91 -11.36 13.28
CA LEU A 421 13.24 -12.25 12.18
C LEU A 421 12.07 -13.20 11.95
N LYS A 422 11.53 -13.25 10.73
CA LYS A 422 10.51 -14.24 10.32
C LYS A 422 10.66 -14.59 8.84
N LEU A 423 10.60 -15.89 8.52
CA LEU A 423 10.37 -16.36 7.15
C LEU A 423 8.86 -16.57 6.95
N LEU A 424 8.31 -15.92 5.93
CA LEU A 424 6.92 -16.04 5.52
C LEU A 424 6.80 -16.79 4.19
N LEU A 425 5.68 -17.49 4.04
CA LEU A 425 5.29 -18.25 2.87
C LEU A 425 3.91 -17.77 2.40
N GLU A 426 3.78 -17.57 1.10
CA GLU A 426 2.53 -17.39 0.40
C GLU A 426 2.38 -18.51 -0.63
N VAL A 427 1.44 -19.42 -0.37
CA VAL A 427 1.04 -20.45 -1.33
C VAL A 427 -0.07 -19.85 -2.20
N PRO A 428 -0.11 -20.11 -3.52
CA PRO A 428 -1.18 -19.62 -4.37
C PRO A 428 -2.57 -19.86 -3.78
N GLY A 429 -3.39 -18.80 -3.72
CA GLY A 429 -4.75 -18.84 -3.17
C GLY A 429 -4.86 -18.84 -1.64
N HIS A 430 -3.75 -18.72 -0.91
CA HIS A 430 -3.73 -18.67 0.57
C HIS A 430 -3.12 -17.36 1.06
N GLN A 431 -3.55 -16.90 2.24
CA GLN A 431 -2.91 -15.75 2.89
C GLN A 431 -1.49 -16.09 3.29
N LYS A 432 -0.59 -15.11 3.14
CA LYS A 432 0.78 -15.18 3.61
C LYS A 432 0.83 -15.51 5.11
N SER A 433 1.63 -16.50 5.49
CA SER A 433 1.79 -16.95 6.88
C SER A 433 3.24 -17.30 7.19
N VAL A 434 3.57 -17.50 8.47
CA VAL A 434 4.89 -18.04 8.85
C VAL A 434 5.04 -19.45 8.28
N VAL A 435 6.26 -19.80 7.83
CA VAL A 435 6.55 -21.16 7.35
C VAL A 435 6.30 -22.17 8.47
N PRO A 436 5.55 -23.27 8.23
CA PRO A 436 5.28 -24.25 9.27
C PRO A 436 6.55 -24.95 9.76
N GLU A 437 6.73 -25.06 11.08
CA GLU A 437 7.86 -25.79 11.69
C GLU A 437 8.09 -27.22 11.13
N PRO A 438 7.04 -28.02 10.82
CA PRO A 438 7.22 -29.35 10.25
C PRO A 438 7.86 -29.39 8.85
N TRP A 439 8.07 -28.22 8.22
CA TRP A 439 8.73 -28.14 6.91
C TRP A 439 10.25 -28.06 7.04
N PHE A 440 10.79 -27.86 8.24
CA PHE A 440 12.22 -27.72 8.44
C PHE A 440 12.91 -29.01 8.84
N PHE A 441 14.09 -29.23 8.27
CA PHE A 441 14.89 -30.44 8.45
C PHE A 441 16.40 -30.15 8.44
N HIS A 442 17.23 -31.02 9.01
CA HIS A 442 18.69 -30.93 8.98
C HIS A 442 19.39 -32.29 8.95
#